data_AF-A0A948G8Z9-F1
#
_entry.id   AF-A0A948G8Z9-F1
#
_cell.length_a   1.000
_cell.length_b   1.000
_cell.length_c   1.000
_cell.angle_alpha   90.00
_cell.angle_beta   90.00
_cell.angle_gamma   90.00
#
_symmetry.space_group_name_H-M   'P 1'
#
loop_
_entity.id
_entity.type
_entity.pdbx_description
1 polymer ?
#
loop_
_entity_poly.entity_id
_entity_poly.type
_entity_poly.pdbx_seq_one_letter_code
_entity_poly.pdbx_strand_id
1 'polypeptide(L)'
;MPALFFLLGCDAGNVIAVVDVSPGTATLAVGGTQQFIAMGRTSTGKLIDITPTWSTAGGIGSVSSSGLFTASSIGLGYVYATASNVVGSATVTVSDQGGVSGTVKNSDGTALSGITVSMVSYPSKSEITSSTGTYSITDITPGTQDIQAHGTILYLTSTQEVSIEEGKTKTINFTLGPRVSILSDTITQAGTLITINGQVRNNGYSTVTSVTVSYIFYDVDNNMIGTGSVSAGDLTTNETKAFIISLTLSESSYSRYTSSAAGTAY
;
A
#
# COMPACT_ATOMS: atom_id res chain seq x y z
N MET A 1 -67.60 15.14 -47.32
CA MET A 1 -66.31 15.78 -46.96
C MET A 1 -65.71 14.94 -45.84
N PRO A 2 -64.58 14.23 -46.06
CA PRO A 2 -64.04 13.33 -45.05
C PRO A 2 -63.33 14.11 -43.94
N ALA A 3 -63.45 13.58 -42.72
CA ALA A 3 -62.82 14.09 -41.52
C ALA A 3 -61.29 13.92 -41.58
N LEU A 4 -60.58 14.99 -41.22
CA LEU A 4 -59.14 15.04 -41.09
C LEU A 4 -58.75 14.32 -39.79
N PHE A 5 -58.25 13.09 -39.90
CA PHE A 5 -57.73 12.31 -38.79
C PHE A 5 -56.28 12.78 -38.53
N PHE A 6 -56.05 13.55 -37.45
CA PHE A 6 -54.70 13.79 -36.97
C PHE A 6 -54.20 12.49 -36.34
N LEU A 7 -53.40 11.72 -37.08
CA LEU A 7 -52.46 10.78 -36.48
C LEU A 7 -51.49 11.61 -35.64
N LEU A 8 -51.71 11.65 -34.33
CA LEU A 8 -50.64 11.87 -33.37
C LEU A 8 -49.67 10.71 -33.56
N GLY A 9 -48.73 10.87 -34.48
CA GLY A 9 -47.49 10.12 -34.46
C GLY A 9 -46.82 10.44 -33.13
N CYS A 10 -47.10 9.63 -32.12
CA CYS A 10 -46.30 9.61 -30.91
C CYS A 10 -44.88 9.26 -31.35
N ASP A 11 -43.95 10.21 -31.22
CA ASP A 11 -42.52 10.00 -31.43
C ASP A 11 -41.96 9.13 -30.29
N ALA A 12 -42.54 7.95 -30.09
CA ALA A 12 -42.24 7.03 -29.00
C ALA A 12 -40.81 6.46 -29.06
N GLY A 13 -40.08 6.74 -30.15
CA GLY A 13 -38.71 6.29 -30.36
C GLY A 13 -37.64 7.18 -29.73
N ASN A 14 -37.96 8.43 -29.37
CA ASN A 14 -37.00 9.43 -28.89
C ASN A 14 -37.43 10.16 -27.60
N VAL A 15 -38.49 9.72 -26.93
CA VAL A 15 -38.87 10.25 -25.60
C VAL A 15 -37.90 9.73 -24.53
N ILE A 16 -37.32 10.65 -23.76
CA ILE A 16 -36.49 10.33 -22.59
C ILE A 16 -37.39 9.71 -21.52
N ALA A 17 -37.07 8.49 -21.08
CA ALA A 17 -37.72 7.83 -19.95
C ALA A 17 -36.86 7.90 -18.68
N VAL A 18 -35.54 7.85 -18.82
CA VAL A 18 -34.56 7.92 -17.73
C VAL A 18 -33.40 8.83 -18.15
N VAL A 19 -32.81 9.54 -17.19
CA VAL A 19 -31.52 10.22 -17.37
C VAL A 19 -30.50 9.52 -16.48
N ASP A 20 -29.44 9.00 -17.08
CA ASP A 20 -28.34 8.35 -16.37
C ASP A 20 -27.18 9.31 -16.20
N VAL A 21 -26.73 9.46 -14.97
CA VAL A 21 -25.56 10.29 -14.63
C VAL A 21 -24.39 9.37 -14.28
N SER A 22 -23.25 9.58 -14.94
CA SER A 22 -22.02 8.81 -14.72
C SER A 22 -20.83 9.74 -14.41
N PRO A 23 -20.03 9.45 -13.37
CA PRO A 23 -20.21 8.36 -12.41
C PRO A 23 -21.46 8.58 -11.53
N GLY A 24 -22.08 7.49 -11.06
CA GLY A 24 -23.28 7.58 -10.20
C GLY A 24 -22.97 8.00 -8.76
N THR A 25 -21.72 7.88 -8.33
CA THR A 25 -21.22 8.35 -7.04
C THR A 25 -19.84 8.97 -7.18
N ALA A 26 -19.50 9.90 -6.28
CA ALA A 26 -18.15 10.45 -6.15
C ALA A 26 -17.84 10.82 -4.70
N THR A 27 -16.59 10.63 -4.28
CA THR A 27 -16.08 11.12 -2.99
C THR A 27 -14.94 12.08 -3.25
N LEU A 28 -15.03 13.30 -2.73
CA LEU A 28 -14.08 14.39 -3.01
C LEU A 28 -13.59 15.08 -1.74
N ALA A 29 -12.37 15.61 -1.78
CA ALA A 29 -11.93 16.63 -0.84
C ALA A 29 -12.55 17.99 -1.17
N VAL A 30 -12.57 18.92 -0.22
CA VAL A 30 -12.88 20.34 -0.50
C VAL A 30 -11.92 20.88 -1.57
N GLY A 31 -12.45 21.55 -2.59
CA GLY A 31 -11.69 22.03 -3.75
C GLY A 31 -11.49 20.98 -4.86
N GLY A 32 -11.80 19.69 -4.59
CA GLY A 32 -11.76 18.64 -5.59
C GLY A 32 -12.85 18.81 -6.66
N THR A 33 -12.59 18.29 -7.86
CA THR A 33 -13.52 18.36 -9.00
C THR A 33 -13.86 16.98 -9.55
N GLN A 34 -15.08 16.81 -10.06
CA GLN A 34 -15.53 15.60 -10.74
C GLN A 34 -16.34 15.96 -11.99
N GLN A 35 -15.98 15.39 -13.14
CA GLN A 35 -16.77 15.50 -14.35
C GLN A 35 -17.90 14.47 -14.31
N PHE A 36 -19.14 14.92 -14.45
CA PHE A 36 -20.30 14.08 -14.66
C PHE A 36 -20.78 14.18 -16.11
N ILE A 37 -21.23 13.06 -16.66
CA ILE A 37 -21.83 12.97 -17.99
C ILE A 37 -23.25 12.44 -17.81
N ALA A 38 -24.20 13.01 -18.54
CA ALA A 38 -25.58 12.54 -18.54
C ALA A 38 -26.01 12.08 -19.93
N MET A 39 -26.68 10.93 -19.99
CA MET A 39 -27.32 10.42 -21.21
C MET A 39 -28.80 10.16 -20.93
N GLY A 40 -29.65 10.39 -21.94
CA GLY A 40 -31.03 9.96 -21.88
C GLY A 40 -31.15 8.50 -22.30
N ARG A 41 -32.12 7.79 -21.72
CA ARG A 41 -32.51 6.44 -22.13
C ARG A 41 -34.01 6.39 -22.37
N THR A 42 -34.43 5.86 -23.51
CA THR A 42 -35.85 5.67 -23.83
C THR A 42 -36.44 4.47 -23.07
N SER A 43 -37.76 4.30 -23.10
CA SER A 43 -38.45 3.15 -22.51
C SER A 43 -38.04 1.80 -23.12
N THR A 44 -37.49 1.81 -24.35
CA THR A 44 -36.97 0.62 -25.03
C THR A 44 -35.49 0.36 -24.72
N GLY A 45 -34.85 1.20 -23.90
CA GLY A 45 -33.45 1.06 -23.50
C GLY A 45 -32.44 1.72 -24.45
N LYS A 46 -32.90 2.38 -25.53
CA LYS A 46 -32.02 3.10 -26.47
C LYS A 46 -31.43 4.34 -25.78
N LEU A 47 -30.11 4.52 -25.88
CA LEU A 47 -29.44 5.73 -25.42
C LEU A 47 -29.61 6.87 -26.43
N ILE A 48 -29.79 8.08 -25.91
CA ILE A 48 -29.94 9.31 -26.66
C ILE A 48 -29.11 10.42 -26.02
N ASP A 49 -28.46 11.21 -26.86
CA ASP A 49 -27.74 12.40 -26.41
C ASP A 49 -28.73 13.44 -25.90
N ILE A 50 -28.36 14.12 -24.82
CA ILE A 50 -29.17 15.15 -24.18
C ILE A 50 -28.33 16.39 -23.93
N THR A 51 -28.97 17.55 -23.87
CA THR A 51 -28.38 18.77 -23.31
C THR A 51 -28.98 18.98 -21.91
N PRO A 52 -28.37 18.42 -20.86
CA PRO A 52 -28.94 18.49 -19.52
C PRO A 52 -28.79 19.89 -18.93
N THR A 53 -29.76 20.28 -18.11
CA THR A 53 -29.56 21.36 -17.14
C THR A 53 -29.03 20.74 -15.85
N TRP A 54 -27.86 21.20 -15.42
CA TRP A 54 -27.20 20.71 -14.20
C TRP A 54 -27.58 21.54 -12.98
N SER A 55 -27.70 20.88 -11.81
CA SER A 55 -27.87 21.54 -10.51
C SER A 55 -27.28 20.71 -9.38
N THR A 56 -27.11 21.30 -8.20
CA THR A 56 -26.63 20.62 -6.99
C THR A 56 -27.61 20.77 -5.84
N ALA A 57 -27.58 19.83 -4.89
CA ALA A 57 -28.26 19.93 -3.60
C ALA A 57 -27.33 19.52 -2.46
N GLY A 58 -27.67 19.97 -1.25
CA GLY A 58 -26.90 19.70 -0.02
C GLY A 58 -25.83 20.75 0.31
N GLY A 59 -25.69 21.80 -0.51
CA GLY A 59 -24.74 22.89 -0.23
C GLY A 59 -23.26 22.48 -0.32
N ILE A 60 -22.97 21.34 -0.93
CA ILE A 60 -21.62 20.75 -0.98
C ILE A 60 -20.70 21.35 -2.05
N GLY A 61 -21.25 22.10 -3.01
CA GLY A 61 -20.50 22.57 -4.17
C GLY A 61 -21.37 23.11 -5.31
N SER A 62 -20.71 23.44 -6.41
CA SER A 62 -21.32 23.95 -7.63
C SER A 62 -21.01 23.04 -8.82
N VAL A 63 -21.91 22.97 -9.80
CA VAL A 63 -21.71 22.23 -11.05
C VAL A 63 -21.81 23.19 -12.24
N SER A 64 -20.89 23.07 -13.21
CA SER A 64 -20.91 23.86 -14.44
C SER A 64 -22.00 23.35 -15.40
N SER A 65 -22.31 24.15 -16.44
CA SER A 65 -23.20 23.72 -17.52
C SER A 65 -22.66 22.52 -18.32
N SER A 66 -21.36 22.25 -18.26
CA SER A 66 -20.74 21.07 -18.86
C SER A 66 -20.72 19.85 -17.94
N GLY A 67 -21.29 19.93 -16.73
CA GLY A 67 -21.32 18.82 -15.77
C GLY A 67 -20.07 18.70 -14.88
N LEU A 68 -19.17 19.69 -14.88
CA LEU A 68 -18.01 19.69 -13.99
C LEU A 68 -18.43 20.18 -12.60
N PHE A 69 -18.48 19.28 -11.63
CA PHE A 69 -18.72 19.60 -10.22
C PHE A 69 -17.42 20.04 -9.53
N THR A 70 -17.51 21.05 -8.66
CA THR A 70 -16.44 21.53 -7.77
C THR A 70 -16.94 21.52 -6.32
N ALA A 71 -16.27 20.75 -5.46
CA ALA A 71 -16.58 20.64 -4.04
C ALA A 71 -16.14 21.90 -3.29
N SER A 72 -16.99 22.37 -2.37
CA SER A 72 -16.73 23.59 -1.57
C SER A 72 -17.02 23.44 -0.08
N SER A 73 -17.80 22.44 0.33
CA SER A 73 -18.16 22.22 1.73
C SER A 73 -18.34 20.73 2.00
N ILE A 74 -17.86 20.29 3.16
CA ILE A 74 -18.00 18.91 3.65
C ILE A 74 -19.48 18.58 3.83
N GLY A 75 -19.86 17.37 3.42
CA GLY A 75 -21.22 16.86 3.58
C GLY A 75 -21.62 15.90 2.46
N LEU A 76 -22.82 15.34 2.62
CA LEU A 76 -23.49 14.54 1.60
C LEU A 76 -24.41 15.45 0.77
N GLY A 77 -24.35 15.31 -0.55
CA GLY A 77 -25.22 16.01 -1.47
C GLY A 77 -25.41 15.28 -2.79
N TYR A 78 -26.03 15.98 -3.74
CA TYR A 78 -26.40 15.40 -5.03
C TYR A 78 -26.05 16.33 -6.17
N VAL A 79 -25.69 15.74 -7.30
CA VAL A 79 -25.61 16.40 -8.61
C VAL A 79 -26.76 15.89 -9.46
N TYR A 80 -27.59 16.79 -9.99
CA TYR A 80 -28.73 16.44 -10.83
C TYR A 80 -28.48 16.85 -12.28
N ALA A 81 -28.92 16.00 -13.21
CA ALA A 81 -29.03 16.31 -14.62
C ALA A 81 -30.51 16.24 -15.02
N THR A 82 -31.07 17.34 -15.55
CA THR A 82 -32.47 17.39 -15.98
C THR A 82 -32.56 17.56 -17.48
N ALA A 83 -33.35 16.71 -18.14
CA ALA A 83 -33.69 16.83 -19.56
C ALA A 83 -35.15 16.41 -19.79
N SER A 84 -35.92 17.23 -20.51
CA SER A 84 -37.34 16.99 -20.81
C SER A 84 -38.19 16.61 -19.57
N ASN A 85 -37.96 17.30 -18.44
CA ASN A 85 -38.58 17.06 -17.12
C ASN A 85 -38.24 15.71 -16.45
N VAL A 86 -37.31 14.93 -17.02
CA VAL A 86 -36.76 13.73 -16.40
C VAL A 86 -35.45 14.11 -15.69
N VAL A 87 -35.29 13.63 -14.45
CA VAL A 87 -34.13 13.95 -13.61
C VAL A 87 -33.32 12.68 -13.36
N GLY A 88 -32.03 12.76 -13.65
CA GLY A 88 -31.01 11.82 -13.20
C GLY A 88 -30.20 12.42 -12.06
N SER A 89 -29.63 11.58 -11.21
CA SER A 89 -28.85 12.03 -10.06
C SER A 89 -27.58 11.22 -9.85
N ALA A 90 -26.52 11.88 -9.39
CA ALA A 90 -25.35 11.25 -8.79
C ALA A 90 -25.21 11.71 -7.34
N THR A 91 -24.77 10.80 -6.46
CA THR A 91 -24.51 11.10 -5.05
C THR A 91 -23.08 11.57 -4.89
N VAL A 92 -22.86 12.67 -4.19
CA VAL A 92 -21.52 13.19 -3.92
C VAL A 92 -21.31 13.32 -2.42
N THR A 93 -20.23 12.73 -1.92
CA THR A 93 -19.76 12.91 -0.56
C THR A 93 -18.52 13.79 -0.59
N VAL A 94 -18.55 14.92 0.10
CA VAL A 94 -17.37 15.75 0.33
C VAL A 94 -16.91 15.50 1.75
N SER A 95 -15.67 15.08 1.93
CA SER A 95 -15.10 14.78 3.25
C SER A 95 -13.72 15.41 3.40
N ASP A 96 -13.32 15.61 4.65
CA ASP A 96 -11.93 16.00 4.92
C ASP A 96 -11.03 14.77 4.75
N GLN A 97 -9.92 14.95 4.06
CA GLN A 97 -9.02 13.84 3.76
C GLN A 97 -8.14 13.54 4.97
N GLY A 98 -7.93 12.26 5.24
CA GLY A 98 -7.01 11.83 6.28
C GLY A 98 -5.58 11.70 5.77
N GLY A 99 -4.73 11.12 6.61
CA GLY A 99 -3.39 10.73 6.22
C GLY A 99 -2.81 9.65 7.14
N VAL A 100 -1.66 9.14 6.75
CA VAL A 100 -0.85 8.26 7.60
C VAL A 100 0.57 8.80 7.67
N SER A 101 1.17 8.73 8.84
CA SER A 101 2.58 9.06 9.03
C SER A 101 3.22 8.09 10.01
N GLY A 102 4.55 8.03 10.04
CA GLY A 102 5.24 7.26 11.05
C GLY A 102 6.65 6.94 10.65
N THR A 103 7.15 5.82 11.16
CA THR A 103 8.52 5.38 10.93
C THR A 103 8.59 3.95 10.41
N VAL A 104 9.62 3.67 9.61
CA VAL A 104 10.02 2.31 9.23
C VAL A 104 11.38 2.01 9.86
N LYS A 105 11.46 0.90 10.59
CA LYS A 105 12.66 0.44 11.28
C LYS A 105 12.95 -1.02 10.95
N ASN A 106 14.18 -1.48 11.18
CA ASN A 106 14.49 -2.91 11.20
C ASN A 106 14.18 -3.51 12.58
N SER A 107 14.33 -4.84 12.71
CA SER A 107 14.15 -5.58 13.98
C SER A 107 14.96 -5.04 15.16
N ASP A 108 16.10 -4.40 14.87
CA ASP A 108 17.02 -3.88 15.89
C ASP A 108 16.68 -2.43 16.28
N GLY A 109 15.60 -1.87 15.72
CA GLY A 109 15.15 -0.50 15.98
C GLY A 109 15.87 0.58 15.19
N THR A 110 16.80 0.21 14.30
CA THR A 110 17.49 1.13 13.40
C THR A 110 16.51 1.66 12.35
N ALA A 111 16.53 2.98 12.11
CA ALA A 111 15.71 3.61 11.10
C ALA A 111 16.12 3.17 9.68
N LEU A 112 15.13 2.85 8.84
CA LEU A 112 15.35 2.45 7.45
C LEU A 112 15.01 3.60 6.52
N SER A 113 16.04 4.17 5.88
CA SER A 113 15.91 5.18 4.83
C SER A 113 15.71 4.55 3.47
N GLY A 114 15.02 5.24 2.56
CA GLY A 114 14.85 4.77 1.18
C GLY A 114 13.79 3.68 1.01
N ILE A 115 12.99 3.40 2.03
CA ILE A 115 11.88 2.44 1.95
C ILE A 115 10.68 3.14 1.33
N THR A 116 10.15 2.60 0.24
CA THR A 116 8.85 3.05 -0.28
C THR A 116 7.75 2.60 0.67
N VAL A 117 6.91 3.53 1.09
CA VAL A 117 5.65 3.26 1.78
C VAL A 117 4.52 3.66 0.84
N SER A 118 3.54 2.79 0.62
CA SER A 118 2.42 3.09 -0.28
C SER A 118 1.09 2.59 0.24
N MET A 119 0.02 3.23 -0.21
CA MET A 119 -1.30 2.65 -0.20
C MET A 119 -1.37 1.50 -1.21
N VAL A 120 -2.03 0.41 -0.84
CA VAL A 120 -2.36 -0.69 -1.76
C VAL A 120 -3.66 -0.37 -2.52
N SER A 121 -4.59 0.35 -1.89
CA SER A 121 -5.86 0.78 -2.48
C SER A 121 -5.71 1.84 -3.57
N TYR A 122 -6.69 1.94 -4.48
CA TYR A 122 -6.78 2.97 -5.51
C TYR A 122 -7.57 4.21 -5.02
N PRO A 123 -7.12 5.44 -5.31
CA PRO A 123 -5.86 5.79 -5.97
C PRO A 123 -4.66 5.49 -5.08
N SER A 124 -3.61 4.86 -5.65
CA SER A 124 -2.41 4.56 -4.89
C SER A 124 -1.57 5.82 -4.71
N LYS A 125 -1.11 6.01 -3.48
CA LYS A 125 -0.17 7.07 -3.09
C LYS A 125 1.05 6.44 -2.45
N SER A 126 2.20 7.07 -2.62
CA SER A 126 3.44 6.59 -2.05
C SER A 126 4.38 7.72 -1.64
N GLU A 127 5.28 7.38 -0.74
CA GLU A 127 6.40 8.20 -0.34
C GLU A 127 7.61 7.30 -0.04
N ILE A 128 8.79 7.90 0.08
CA ILE A 128 10.02 7.20 0.43
C ILE A 128 10.47 7.71 1.79
N THR A 129 10.88 6.79 2.68
CA THR A 129 11.34 7.17 4.01
C THR A 129 12.62 8.02 3.97
N SER A 130 12.67 9.02 4.84
CA SER A 130 13.83 9.88 5.05
C SER A 130 15.01 9.15 5.71
N SER A 131 16.13 9.85 5.92
CA SER A 131 17.29 9.34 6.67
C SER A 131 16.96 8.94 8.12
N THR A 132 15.90 9.49 8.70
CA THR A 132 15.40 9.12 10.04
C THR A 132 14.31 8.05 9.98
N GLY A 133 14.07 7.45 8.82
CA GLY A 133 13.07 6.41 8.58
C GLY A 133 11.63 6.92 8.59
N THR A 134 11.41 8.24 8.51
CA THR A 134 10.07 8.84 8.62
C THR A 134 9.36 8.92 7.26
N TYR A 135 8.03 8.79 7.27
CA TYR A 135 7.14 9.01 6.12
C TYR A 135 5.82 9.69 6.56
N SER A 136 5.11 10.30 5.62
CA SER A 136 3.83 11.01 5.73
C SER A 136 3.05 11.05 4.39
N ILE A 137 2.07 10.15 4.22
CA ILE A 137 1.14 10.13 3.09
C ILE A 137 -0.13 10.91 3.45
N THR A 138 -0.47 11.95 2.68
CA THR A 138 -1.63 12.82 2.89
C THR A 138 -2.73 12.60 1.86
N ASP A 139 -3.86 13.28 2.08
CA ASP A 139 -4.99 13.35 1.16
C ASP A 139 -5.60 11.97 0.90
N ILE A 140 -5.69 11.14 1.94
CA ILE A 140 -6.19 9.77 1.86
C ILE A 140 -7.68 9.75 2.18
N THR A 141 -8.46 9.12 1.31
CA THR A 141 -9.91 8.97 1.52
C THR A 141 -10.15 8.19 2.81
N PRO A 142 -10.93 8.74 3.76
CA PRO A 142 -11.30 8.08 5.00
C PRO A 142 -11.94 6.71 4.76
N GLY A 143 -11.70 5.80 5.70
CA GLY A 143 -12.09 4.40 5.58
C GLY A 143 -10.94 3.45 5.89
N THR A 144 -11.18 2.16 5.66
CA THR A 144 -10.17 1.12 5.84
C THR A 144 -9.25 1.07 4.63
N GLN A 145 -7.95 1.21 4.86
CA GLN A 145 -6.90 1.23 3.84
C GLN A 145 -5.77 0.27 4.21
N ASP A 146 -5.23 -0.43 3.22
CA ASP A 146 -3.99 -1.18 3.38
C ASP A 146 -2.79 -0.29 3.07
N ILE A 147 -1.90 -0.15 4.05
CA ILE A 147 -0.63 0.58 3.93
C ILE A 147 0.51 -0.43 3.95
N GLN A 148 1.39 -0.33 2.96
CA GLN A 148 2.49 -1.25 2.75
C GLN A 148 3.83 -0.53 2.82
N ALA A 149 4.72 -0.97 3.71
CA ALA A 149 6.13 -0.68 3.64
C ALA A 149 6.82 -1.77 2.82
N HIS A 150 7.38 -1.37 1.68
CA HIS A 150 7.95 -2.28 0.69
C HIS A 150 9.28 -2.85 1.18
N GLY A 151 9.40 -4.18 1.10
CA GLY A 151 10.66 -4.86 1.36
C GLY A 151 11.73 -4.49 0.33
N THR A 152 12.99 -4.75 0.69
CA THR A 152 14.15 -4.56 -0.18
C THR A 152 14.81 -5.90 -0.42
N ILE A 153 16.01 -5.92 -0.99
CA ILE A 153 16.82 -7.14 -1.01
C ILE A 153 17.27 -7.61 0.39
N LEU A 154 17.17 -6.76 1.41
CA LEU A 154 17.57 -7.08 2.79
C LEU A 154 16.37 -7.30 3.72
N TYR A 155 15.21 -6.73 3.40
CA TYR A 155 14.06 -6.68 4.31
C TYR A 155 12.77 -7.21 3.69
N LEU A 156 11.93 -7.82 4.50
CA LEU A 156 10.60 -8.29 4.09
C LEU A 156 9.62 -7.13 3.96
N THR A 157 8.67 -7.27 3.05
CA THR A 157 7.51 -6.36 2.94
C THR A 157 6.60 -6.55 4.14
N SER A 158 6.04 -5.45 4.64
CA SER A 158 5.02 -5.46 5.69
C SER A 158 3.80 -4.64 5.24
N THR A 159 2.61 -5.19 5.44
CA THR A 159 1.33 -4.53 5.15
C THR A 159 0.52 -4.44 6.43
N GLN A 160 -0.12 -3.29 6.67
CA GLN A 160 -1.04 -3.06 7.78
C GLN A 160 -2.36 -2.50 7.25
N GLU A 161 -3.46 -3.11 7.67
CA GLU A 161 -4.81 -2.58 7.47
C GLU A 161 -5.07 -1.48 8.52
N VAL A 162 -5.51 -0.31 8.06
CA VAL A 162 -5.63 0.90 8.88
C VAL A 162 -6.95 1.59 8.58
N SER A 163 -7.77 1.79 9.62
CA SER A 163 -8.91 2.71 9.55
C SER A 163 -8.43 4.16 9.72
N ILE A 164 -8.68 4.98 8.70
CA ILE A 164 -8.35 6.41 8.64
C ILE A 164 -9.65 7.22 8.81
N GLU A 165 -9.62 8.16 9.75
CA GLU A 165 -10.75 9.05 10.04
C GLU A 165 -10.65 10.37 9.25
N GLU A 166 -11.81 11.01 9.03
CA GLU A 166 -11.91 12.31 8.36
C GLU A 166 -11.01 13.37 9.00
N GLY A 167 -10.15 13.98 8.18
CA GLY A 167 -9.25 15.08 8.61
C GLY A 167 -8.17 14.67 9.62
N LYS A 168 -7.97 13.37 9.87
CA LYS A 168 -6.98 12.87 10.84
C LYS A 168 -5.78 12.24 10.15
N THR A 169 -4.60 12.56 10.67
CA THR A 169 -3.38 11.80 10.38
C THR A 169 -3.18 10.72 11.44
N LYS A 170 -3.15 9.47 11.02
CA LYS A 170 -2.91 8.33 11.91
C LYS A 170 -1.43 7.95 11.91
N THR A 171 -0.88 7.71 13.10
CA THR A 171 0.51 7.24 13.22
C THR A 171 0.57 5.73 13.06
N ILE A 172 1.35 5.25 12.09
CA ILE A 172 1.56 3.84 11.78
C ILE A 172 3.07 3.59 11.66
N ASN A 173 3.60 2.71 12.50
CA ASN A 173 5.01 2.33 12.44
C ASN A 173 5.15 0.93 11.85
N PHE A 174 6.19 0.74 11.04
CA PHE A 174 6.55 -0.57 10.49
C PHE A 174 7.89 -1.02 11.05
N THR A 175 7.97 -2.31 11.37
CA THR A 175 9.23 -3.00 11.65
C THR A 175 9.42 -4.06 10.58
N LEU A 176 10.43 -3.91 9.73
CA LEU A 176 10.72 -4.88 8.68
C LEU A 176 11.73 -5.92 9.17
N GLY A 177 11.33 -7.18 9.11
CA GLY A 177 12.20 -8.31 9.40
C GLY A 177 13.23 -8.56 8.29
N PRO A 178 14.37 -9.19 8.59
CA PRO A 178 15.37 -9.49 7.59
C PRO A 178 14.88 -10.57 6.61
N ARG A 179 15.27 -10.44 5.33
CA ARG A 179 15.00 -11.45 4.30
C ARG A 179 15.72 -12.76 4.57
N VAL A 180 16.92 -12.68 5.13
CA VAL A 180 17.71 -13.85 5.52
C VAL A 180 17.96 -13.79 7.02
N SER A 181 17.67 -14.88 7.73
CA SER A 181 17.88 -14.97 9.18
C SER A 181 18.59 -16.25 9.57
N ILE A 182 19.41 -16.18 10.63
CA ILE A 182 19.91 -17.37 11.33
C ILE A 182 18.82 -17.82 12.31
N LEU A 183 18.38 -19.06 12.19
CA LEU A 183 17.34 -19.64 13.06
C LEU A 183 17.92 -20.26 14.32
N SER A 184 19.11 -20.84 14.19
CA SER A 184 19.82 -21.46 15.29
C SER A 184 21.31 -21.42 15.01
N ASP A 185 22.07 -21.31 16.08
CA ASP A 185 23.48 -21.61 16.11
C ASP A 185 23.84 -22.27 17.44
N THR A 186 24.72 -23.25 17.38
CA THR A 186 25.22 -23.95 18.56
C THR A 186 26.71 -24.05 18.44
N ILE A 187 27.39 -23.49 19.45
CA ILE A 187 28.84 -23.48 19.55
C ILE A 187 29.26 -24.72 20.34
N THR A 188 30.14 -25.53 19.77
CA THR A 188 30.83 -26.63 20.47
C THR A 188 32.34 -26.43 20.39
N GLN A 189 33.05 -26.86 21.43
CA GLN A 189 34.53 -26.81 21.46
C GLN A 189 35.09 -28.18 21.79
N ALA A 190 36.09 -28.62 21.01
CA ALA A 190 36.85 -29.83 21.23
C ALA A 190 38.35 -29.51 21.15
N GLY A 191 39.00 -29.36 22.31
CA GLY A 191 40.39 -28.91 22.38
C GLY A 191 40.54 -27.49 21.83
N THR A 192 41.36 -27.34 20.79
CA THR A 192 41.56 -26.06 20.09
C THR A 192 40.53 -25.79 19.00
N LEU A 193 39.68 -26.76 18.63
CA LEU A 193 38.69 -26.59 17.58
C LEU A 193 37.36 -26.08 18.14
N ILE A 194 36.89 -24.95 17.64
CA ILE A 194 35.54 -24.44 17.83
C ILE A 194 34.74 -24.74 16.57
N THR A 195 33.53 -25.28 16.74
CA THR A 195 32.59 -25.51 15.66
C THR A 195 31.26 -24.82 15.96
N ILE A 196 30.71 -24.14 14.97
CA ILE A 196 29.35 -23.62 15.00
C ILE A 196 28.52 -24.46 14.04
N ASN A 197 27.46 -25.06 14.56
CA ASN A 197 26.44 -25.71 13.75
C ASN A 197 25.18 -24.86 13.80
N GLY A 198 24.65 -24.47 12.65
CA GLY A 198 23.47 -23.61 12.62
C GLY A 198 22.61 -23.81 11.38
N GLN A 199 21.51 -23.06 11.33
CA GLN A 199 20.57 -23.04 10.22
C GLN A 199 20.31 -21.60 9.77
N VAL A 200 20.35 -21.38 8.46
CA VAL A 200 19.99 -20.12 7.81
C VAL A 200 18.72 -20.32 6.99
N ARG A 201 17.84 -19.31 7.00
CA ARG A 201 16.56 -19.33 6.30
C ARG A 201 16.37 -18.11 5.42
N ASN A 202 15.84 -18.33 4.22
CA ASN A 202 15.25 -17.26 3.41
C ASN A 202 13.77 -17.12 3.79
N ASN A 203 13.41 -15.98 4.39
CA ASN A 203 12.04 -15.67 4.79
C ASN A 203 11.24 -14.98 3.67
N GLY A 204 11.88 -14.68 2.55
CA GLY A 204 11.28 -14.00 1.41
C GLY A 204 10.57 -14.94 0.44
N TYR A 205 9.84 -14.34 -0.51
CA TYR A 205 9.08 -15.03 -1.54
C TYR A 205 9.85 -15.27 -2.85
N SER A 206 11.11 -14.88 -2.89
CA SER A 206 12.01 -15.07 -4.03
C SER A 206 13.33 -15.69 -3.58
N THR A 207 13.98 -16.41 -4.50
CA THR A 207 15.31 -16.96 -4.27
C THR A 207 16.30 -15.86 -3.89
N VAL A 208 17.11 -16.13 -2.87
CA VAL A 208 18.28 -15.33 -2.51
C VAL A 208 19.52 -16.08 -2.95
N THR A 209 20.37 -15.44 -3.75
CA THR A 209 21.56 -16.04 -4.31
C THR A 209 22.78 -15.80 -3.42
N SER A 210 23.76 -16.70 -3.48
CA SER A 210 25.09 -16.51 -2.87
C SER A 210 25.08 -16.12 -1.39
N VAL A 211 24.21 -16.75 -0.59
CA VAL A 211 24.09 -16.45 0.84
C VAL A 211 25.38 -16.83 1.55
N THR A 212 25.99 -15.88 2.26
CA THR A 212 27.18 -16.11 3.08
C THR A 212 26.86 -15.83 4.54
N VAL A 213 27.26 -16.76 5.39
CA VAL A 213 27.15 -16.65 6.84
C VAL A 213 28.52 -16.34 7.40
N SER A 214 28.67 -15.19 8.08
CA SER A 214 29.91 -14.73 8.68
C SER A 214 29.82 -14.70 10.20
N TYR A 215 30.91 -15.05 10.87
CA TYR A 215 31.04 -15.09 12.32
C TYR A 215 32.34 -14.42 12.77
N ILE A 216 32.26 -13.72 13.89
CA ILE A 216 33.41 -13.21 14.65
C ILE A 216 33.45 -13.98 15.96
N PHE A 217 34.65 -14.40 16.36
CA PHE A 217 34.90 -15.10 17.60
C PHE A 217 35.60 -14.14 18.56
N TYR A 218 35.07 -14.04 19.78
CA TYR A 218 35.63 -13.25 20.87
C TYR A 218 36.05 -14.16 22.02
N ASP A 219 37.07 -13.76 22.76
CA ASP A 219 37.41 -14.40 24.03
C ASP A 219 36.51 -13.95 25.20
N VAL A 220 36.81 -14.46 26.40
CA VAL A 220 36.11 -14.14 27.64
C VAL A 220 36.21 -12.66 28.05
N ASP A 221 37.24 -11.97 27.56
CA ASP A 221 37.51 -10.56 27.82
C ASP A 221 37.02 -9.66 26.67
N ASN A 222 36.26 -10.24 25.72
CA ASN A 222 35.70 -9.58 24.54
C ASN A 222 36.74 -9.09 23.51
N ASN A 223 37.95 -9.66 23.50
CA ASN A 223 38.91 -9.44 22.44
C ASN A 223 38.60 -10.35 21.25
N MET A 224 38.73 -9.82 20.04
CA MET A 224 38.55 -10.61 18.82
C MET A 224 39.70 -11.59 18.66
N ILE A 225 39.39 -12.89 18.62
CA ILE A 225 40.37 -13.97 18.47
C ILE A 225 40.33 -14.63 17.09
N GLY A 226 39.30 -14.37 16.29
CA GLY A 226 39.20 -14.89 14.94
C GLY A 226 37.92 -14.50 14.23
N THR A 227 37.87 -14.80 12.93
CA THR A 227 36.69 -14.63 12.09
C THR A 227 36.57 -15.83 11.17
N GLY A 228 35.35 -16.19 10.77
CA GLY A 228 35.10 -17.25 9.80
C GLY A 228 33.87 -16.94 8.96
N SER A 229 33.80 -17.55 7.78
CA SER A 229 32.62 -17.44 6.92
C SER A 229 32.40 -18.74 6.15
N VAL A 230 31.15 -19.07 5.90
CA VAL A 230 30.76 -20.21 5.07
C VAL A 230 29.66 -19.80 4.10
N SER A 231 29.73 -20.30 2.87
CA SER A 231 28.65 -20.14 1.90
C SER A 231 27.53 -21.13 2.24
N ALA A 232 26.29 -20.63 2.35
CA ALA A 232 25.08 -21.43 2.37
C ALA A 232 24.51 -21.65 0.96
N GLY A 233 25.16 -21.09 -0.07
CA GLY A 233 24.71 -21.12 -1.45
C GLY A 233 23.41 -20.35 -1.65
N ASP A 234 22.65 -20.74 -2.68
CA ASP A 234 21.36 -20.13 -2.95
C ASP A 234 20.29 -20.70 -2.01
N LEU A 235 19.38 -19.84 -1.53
CA LEU A 235 18.21 -20.24 -0.75
C LEU A 235 16.95 -19.91 -1.54
N THR A 236 16.23 -20.95 -1.97
CA THR A 236 14.91 -20.81 -2.59
C THR A 236 13.88 -20.29 -1.58
N THR A 237 12.68 -19.96 -2.07
CA THR A 237 11.60 -19.39 -1.26
C THR A 237 11.29 -20.24 -0.03
N ASN A 238 11.36 -19.64 1.17
CA ASN A 238 11.12 -20.30 2.46
C ASN A 238 12.06 -21.48 2.79
N GLU A 239 13.18 -21.61 2.08
CA GLU A 239 14.17 -22.66 2.31
C GLU A 239 15.00 -22.41 3.58
N THR A 240 15.31 -23.49 4.28
CA THR A 240 16.26 -23.52 5.39
C THR A 240 17.42 -24.45 5.04
N LYS A 241 18.67 -23.99 5.17
CA LYS A 241 19.88 -24.81 5.02
C LYS A 241 20.73 -24.81 6.27
N ALA A 242 21.37 -25.94 6.54
CA ALA A 242 22.38 -26.03 7.57
C ALA A 242 23.70 -25.39 7.10
N PHE A 243 24.45 -24.83 8.05
CA PHE A 243 25.81 -24.36 7.83
C PHE A 243 26.71 -24.81 8.99
N ILE A 244 28.00 -24.96 8.68
CA ILE A 244 29.03 -25.32 9.66
C ILE A 244 30.22 -24.38 9.47
N ILE A 245 30.68 -23.77 10.57
CA ILE A 245 31.91 -22.95 10.61
C ILE A 245 32.84 -23.56 11.65
N SER A 246 34.13 -23.67 11.31
CA SER A 246 35.16 -24.14 12.23
C SER A 246 36.28 -23.11 12.39
N LEU A 247 36.74 -22.90 13.62
CA LEU A 247 37.92 -22.10 13.95
C LEU A 247 38.88 -22.96 14.79
N THR A 248 40.15 -22.99 14.42
CA THR A 248 41.20 -23.63 15.22
C THR A 248 41.99 -22.58 15.98
N LEU A 249 42.00 -22.68 17.31
CA LEU A 249 42.74 -21.81 18.21
C LEU A 249 44.21 -22.23 18.31
N SER A 250 45.07 -21.28 18.67
CA SER A 250 46.46 -21.58 19.02
C SER A 250 46.59 -22.31 20.36
N GLU A 251 45.66 -22.07 21.31
CA GLU A 251 45.66 -22.62 22.67
C GLU A 251 44.22 -22.87 23.17
N SER A 252 44.05 -23.74 24.17
CA SER A 252 42.74 -24.21 24.65
C SER A 252 42.07 -23.34 25.73
N SER A 253 42.67 -22.20 26.11
CA SER A 253 42.35 -21.45 27.33
C SER A 253 41.15 -20.50 27.20
N TYR A 254 40.61 -20.30 26.00
CA TYR A 254 39.46 -19.44 25.75
C TYR A 254 38.17 -20.19 26.11
N SER A 255 37.33 -19.62 27.00
CA SER A 255 36.24 -20.38 27.65
C SER A 255 34.83 -19.80 27.50
N ARG A 256 34.63 -18.67 26.81
CA ARG A 256 33.30 -18.18 26.38
C ARG A 256 33.43 -17.37 25.09
N TYR A 257 32.50 -17.59 24.16
CA TYR A 257 32.48 -16.95 22.85
C TYR A 257 31.11 -16.37 22.58
N THR A 258 31.07 -15.17 22.01
CA THR A 258 29.84 -14.58 21.46
C THR A 258 29.95 -14.55 19.95
N SER A 259 28.91 -15.03 19.26
CA SER A 259 28.77 -14.89 17.83
C SER A 259 27.88 -13.69 17.48
N SER A 260 28.26 -12.95 16.45
CA SER A 260 27.32 -12.08 15.72
C SER A 260 27.22 -12.60 14.30
N ALA A 261 26.07 -13.18 13.95
CA ALA A 261 25.83 -13.70 12.62
C ALA A 261 25.07 -12.65 11.80
N ALA A 262 25.69 -12.18 10.72
CA ALA A 262 25.02 -11.37 9.71
C ALA A 262 24.89 -12.20 8.43
N GLY A 263 23.67 -12.64 8.12
CA GLY A 263 23.36 -13.18 6.81
C GLY A 263 23.41 -12.05 5.80
N THR A 264 24.45 -12.00 4.96
CA THR A 264 24.55 -10.99 3.90
C THR A 264 24.13 -11.65 2.59
N ALA A 265 23.16 -11.05 1.93
CA ALA A 265 22.67 -11.44 0.61
C ALA A 265 23.13 -10.39 -0.41
N TYR A 266 23.65 -10.83 -1.55
CA TYR A 266 23.96 -9.99 -2.70
C TYR A 266 23.02 -10.32 -3.86
#